data_AF-A0AAE1DLL8-F1
#
_entry.id   AF-A0AAE1DLL8-F1
#
_cell.length_a   1.000
_cell.length_b   1.000
_cell.length_c   1.000
_cell.angle_alpha   90.00
_cell.angle_beta   90.00
_cell.angle_gamma   90.00
#
_symmetry.space_group_name_H-M   'P 1'
#
loop_
_entity.id
_entity.type
_entity.pdbx_description
1 polymer ?
#
loop_
_entity_poly.entity_id
_entity_poly.type
_entity_poly.pdbx_seq_one_letter_code
_entity_poly.pdbx_strand_id
1 'polypeptide(L)'
;MSSLSDSAAYMRGINNGYETKLQDDAPHLLNIDGDICHHIHNITKQFSSQLDPENHLPHLLDDIHKDLEFSANIKDDFFNICKILGVQEKQPKERVGHRWMSLYDSSKVFEEICDPLTLLYFSWLSAADKTLYQDSVFDIYKRHKVTAAGKQNIISIMRKLKAKNMTMLGRKRKERVCKKLFDKRRETDLLYNCILSIFPCFKAFVLAFETKKPMLHKLYDNIVTLFKNFLKWFVMAQDLRETGKKLASLDLTDSSKFILVDHIYTGECATILSSMPKEDSLEFKERLMTAYKTASMPKEDSLEFKERLMTAYKTTAVYMQKKMPLDNKLLTTLSLLDPLAFGQTETAILLKKLPSFFPSVSAPSF
;
A
#
# COMPACT_ATOMS: atom_id res chain seq x y z
N MET A 1 27.38 -13.23 -10.32
CA MET A 1 26.84 -13.46 -8.95
C MET A 1 26.32 -12.12 -8.46
N SER A 2 25.09 -12.04 -7.93
CA SER A 2 24.55 -10.81 -7.34
C SER A 2 24.42 -10.99 -5.83
N SER A 3 24.89 -10.02 -5.05
CA SER A 3 24.78 -10.04 -3.58
C SER A 3 23.85 -8.91 -3.14
N LEU A 4 22.73 -9.26 -2.51
CA LEU A 4 21.74 -8.34 -1.94
C LEU A 4 21.46 -8.78 -0.50
N SER A 5 21.32 -7.82 0.41
CA SER A 5 20.99 -8.09 1.81
C SER A 5 19.91 -7.13 2.30
N ASP A 6 18.94 -7.66 3.05
CA ASP A 6 17.82 -6.92 3.62
C ASP A 6 18.27 -5.95 4.75
N SER A 7 19.51 -6.05 5.22
CA SER A 7 20.05 -5.21 6.29
C SER A 7 20.86 -4.04 5.74
N ALA A 8 20.22 -2.87 5.63
CA ALA A 8 20.89 -1.64 5.21
C ALA A 8 22.06 -1.26 6.14
N ALA A 9 21.96 -1.56 7.44
CA ALA A 9 23.04 -1.32 8.41
C ALA A 9 24.24 -2.25 8.20
N TYR A 10 24.00 -3.49 7.75
CA TYR A 10 25.07 -4.42 7.37
C TYR A 10 25.72 -4.00 6.03
N MET A 11 24.90 -3.63 5.04
CA MET A 11 25.38 -3.22 3.72
C MET A 11 26.17 -1.90 3.77
N ARG A 12 25.63 -0.87 4.45
CA ARG A 12 26.15 0.51 4.47
C ARG A 12 26.62 0.96 5.86
N GLY A 13 27.08 0.03 6.68
CA GLY A 13 27.51 0.31 8.06
C GLY A 13 28.65 1.33 8.15
N ILE A 14 28.72 2.02 9.29
CA ILE A 14 29.65 3.15 9.55
C ILE A 14 31.13 2.72 9.51
N ASN A 15 31.43 1.43 9.77
CA ASN A 15 32.78 0.88 9.81
C ASN A 15 32.97 -0.19 8.72
N ASN A 16 33.35 0.19 7.50
CA ASN A 16 33.52 -0.72 6.36
C ASN A 16 32.32 -1.67 6.19
N GLY A 17 31.17 -1.09 5.84
CA GLY A 17 29.98 -1.84 5.46
C GLY A 17 30.29 -2.90 4.40
N TYR A 18 29.47 -3.97 4.36
CA TYR A 18 29.69 -5.08 3.44
C TYR A 18 29.77 -4.64 1.97
N GLU A 19 29.05 -3.59 1.57
CA GLU A 19 29.13 -3.01 0.22
C GLU A 19 30.55 -2.51 -0.11
N THR A 20 31.19 -1.79 0.81
CA THR A 20 32.56 -1.28 0.64
C THR A 20 33.56 -2.43 0.56
N LYS A 21 33.46 -3.40 1.49
CA LYS A 21 34.34 -4.59 1.47
C LYS A 21 34.17 -5.41 0.20
N LEU A 22 32.94 -5.56 -0.28
CA LEU A 22 32.64 -6.28 -1.51
C LEU A 22 33.18 -5.54 -2.74
N GLN A 23 33.17 -4.21 -2.75
CA GLN A 23 33.81 -3.42 -3.81
C GLN A 23 35.33 -3.55 -3.80
N ASP A 24 35.95 -3.59 -2.61
CA ASP A 24 37.39 -3.80 -2.47
C ASP A 24 37.81 -5.21 -2.93
N ASP A 25 37.08 -6.24 -2.49
CA ASP A 25 37.39 -7.65 -2.78
C ASP A 25 36.98 -8.08 -4.21
N ALA A 26 35.95 -7.44 -4.75
CA ALA A 26 35.36 -7.78 -6.05
C ALA A 26 35.01 -6.52 -6.86
N PRO A 27 36.01 -5.72 -7.28
CA PRO A 27 35.79 -4.45 -7.96
C PRO A 27 35.05 -4.58 -9.30
N HIS A 28 35.06 -5.78 -9.89
CA HIS A 28 34.35 -6.13 -11.11
C HIS A 28 32.82 -6.25 -10.95
N LEU A 29 32.31 -6.25 -9.71
CA LEU A 29 30.87 -6.23 -9.46
C LEU A 29 30.29 -4.84 -9.71
N LEU A 30 29.21 -4.79 -10.48
CA LEU A 30 28.51 -3.54 -10.78
C LEU A 30 27.72 -3.06 -9.56
N ASN A 31 27.94 -1.82 -9.15
CA ASN A 31 27.08 -1.15 -8.18
C ASN A 31 25.87 -0.52 -8.87
N ILE A 32 24.69 -1.10 -8.64
CA ILE A 32 23.39 -0.62 -9.17
C ILE A 32 22.59 0.23 -8.16
N ASP A 33 23.28 0.82 -7.18
CA ASP A 33 22.74 1.70 -6.13
C ASP A 33 21.85 1.02 -5.08
N GLY A 34 22.18 -0.23 -4.74
CA GLY A 34 21.52 -1.01 -3.68
C GLY A 34 20.26 -1.76 -4.11
N ASP A 35 19.51 -2.26 -3.13
CA ASP A 35 18.28 -3.02 -3.38
C ASP A 35 17.11 -2.08 -3.68
N ILE A 36 16.84 -1.88 -4.97
CA ILE A 36 15.75 -1.04 -5.44
C ILE A 36 14.37 -1.56 -5.03
N CYS A 37 14.18 -2.89 -4.93
CA CYS A 37 12.91 -3.47 -4.48
C CYS A 37 12.70 -3.16 -2.99
N HIS A 38 13.77 -3.22 -2.19
CA HIS A 38 13.74 -2.75 -0.81
C HIS A 38 13.41 -1.25 -0.70
N HIS A 39 13.92 -0.42 -1.61
CA HIS A 39 13.51 1.00 -1.68
C HIS A 39 12.01 1.15 -1.95
N ILE A 40 11.40 0.33 -2.83
CA ILE A 40 9.95 0.36 -3.05
C ILE A 40 9.16 0.01 -1.77
N HIS A 41 9.63 -0.96 -0.98
CA HIS A 41 9.01 -1.25 0.32
C HIS A 41 9.09 -0.06 1.28
N ASN A 42 10.23 0.64 1.33
CA ASN A 42 10.36 1.84 2.17
C ASN A 42 9.52 3.02 1.65
N ILE A 43 9.42 3.19 0.34
CA ILE A 43 8.57 4.20 -0.32
C ILE A 43 7.10 3.98 0.04
N THR A 44 6.61 2.75 -0.08
CA THR A 44 5.21 2.42 0.26
C THR A 44 4.94 2.52 1.76
N LYS A 45 5.93 2.25 2.61
CA LYS A 45 5.88 2.53 4.05
C LYS A 45 5.79 4.02 4.34
N GLN A 46 6.60 4.84 3.68
CA GLN A 46 6.57 6.30 3.80
C GLN A 46 5.19 6.85 3.39
N PHE A 47 4.64 6.37 2.28
CA PHE A 47 3.31 6.75 1.84
C PHE A 47 2.25 6.40 2.90
N SER A 48 2.28 5.16 3.40
CA SER A 48 1.30 4.70 4.38
C SER A 48 1.40 5.42 5.72
N SER A 49 2.60 5.78 6.17
CA SER A 49 2.77 6.45 7.46
C SER A 49 2.19 7.87 7.49
N GLN A 50 2.08 8.50 6.32
CA GLN A 50 1.46 9.81 6.16
C GLN A 50 -0.04 9.69 5.95
N LEU A 51 -0.49 8.68 5.20
CA LEU A 51 -1.91 8.42 4.94
C LEU A 51 -2.65 7.83 6.15
N ASP A 52 -1.98 6.96 6.91
CA ASP A 52 -2.53 6.20 8.04
C ASP A 52 -1.54 6.24 9.23
N PRO A 53 -1.40 7.38 9.90
CA PRO A 53 -0.41 7.56 10.98
C PRO A 53 -0.67 6.65 12.20
N GLU A 54 -1.93 6.28 12.45
CA GLU A 54 -2.32 5.40 13.56
C GLU A 54 -2.15 3.91 13.23
N ASN A 55 -1.72 3.57 12.00
CA ASN A 55 -1.73 2.22 11.45
C ASN A 55 -3.10 1.55 11.63
N HIS A 56 -4.18 2.30 11.40
CA HIS A 56 -5.55 1.83 11.48
C HIS A 56 -5.77 0.59 10.63
N LEU A 57 -5.41 0.63 9.34
CA LEU A 57 -5.60 -0.49 8.42
C LEU A 57 -4.63 -1.65 8.70
N PRO A 58 -3.29 -1.45 8.84
CA PRO A 58 -2.38 -2.54 9.19
C PRO A 58 -2.80 -3.30 10.46
N HIS A 59 -3.15 -2.59 11.52
CA HIS A 59 -3.58 -3.24 12.77
C HIS A 59 -4.92 -3.97 12.62
N LEU A 60 -5.84 -3.49 11.78
CA LEU A 60 -7.09 -4.21 11.48
C LEU A 60 -6.78 -5.57 10.84
N LEU A 61 -5.96 -5.57 9.79
CA LEU A 61 -5.59 -6.76 9.05
C LEU A 61 -4.86 -7.77 9.94
N ASP A 62 -3.93 -7.30 10.78
CA ASP A 62 -3.19 -8.14 11.72
C ASP A 62 -4.12 -8.78 12.78
N ASP A 63 -5.09 -8.03 13.31
CA ASP A 63 -6.05 -8.55 14.29
C ASP A 63 -7.00 -9.58 13.65
N ILE A 64 -7.48 -9.35 12.43
CA ILE A 64 -8.33 -10.29 11.69
C ILE A 64 -7.55 -11.57 11.34
N HIS A 65 -6.31 -11.43 10.84
CA HIS A 65 -5.45 -12.57 10.56
C HIS A 65 -5.24 -13.42 11.82
N LYS A 66 -4.85 -12.82 12.95
CA LYS A 66 -4.66 -13.54 14.22
C LYS A 66 -5.92 -14.26 14.69
N ASP A 67 -7.10 -13.70 14.45
CA ASP A 67 -8.35 -14.33 14.86
C ASP A 67 -8.69 -15.58 14.04
N LEU A 68 -8.44 -15.54 12.72
CA LEU A 68 -8.76 -16.64 11.82
C LEU A 68 -7.63 -17.67 11.71
N GLU A 69 -6.38 -17.29 12.01
CA GLU A 69 -5.23 -18.20 12.07
C GLU A 69 -5.32 -19.11 13.30
N PHE A 70 -5.51 -18.51 14.48
CA PHE A 70 -5.36 -19.22 15.76
C PHE A 70 -6.68 -19.73 16.36
N SER A 71 -7.81 -19.56 15.68
CA SER A 71 -9.11 -20.04 16.17
C SER A 71 -9.88 -20.85 15.12
N ALA A 72 -9.63 -22.16 15.09
CA ALA A 72 -10.30 -23.10 14.17
C ALA A 72 -11.83 -22.92 14.16
N ASN A 73 -12.48 -22.87 15.32
CA ASN A 73 -13.93 -22.71 15.37
C ASN A 73 -14.42 -21.38 14.77
N ILE A 74 -13.68 -20.27 14.94
CA ILE A 74 -14.06 -18.98 14.35
C ILE A 74 -13.82 -19.02 12.84
N LYS A 75 -12.74 -19.68 12.41
CA LYS A 75 -12.42 -19.91 10.99
C LYS A 75 -13.51 -20.71 10.29
N ASP A 76 -13.99 -21.80 10.91
CA ASP A 76 -15.07 -22.62 10.37
C ASP A 76 -16.38 -21.85 10.30
N ASP A 77 -16.73 -21.10 11.36
CA ASP A 77 -17.91 -20.25 11.38
C ASP A 77 -17.83 -19.15 10.29
N PHE A 78 -16.65 -18.58 10.06
CA PHE A 78 -16.40 -17.63 8.99
C PHE A 78 -16.56 -18.25 7.59
N PHE A 79 -15.98 -19.43 7.33
CA PHE A 79 -16.13 -20.11 6.04
C PHE A 79 -17.58 -20.55 5.77
N ASN A 80 -18.32 -20.95 6.80
CA ASN A 80 -19.75 -21.19 6.68
C ASN A 80 -20.51 -19.92 6.25
N ILE A 81 -20.16 -18.74 6.77
CA ILE A 81 -20.72 -17.47 6.30
C ILE A 81 -20.32 -17.22 4.84
N CYS A 82 -19.04 -17.39 4.47
CA CYS A 82 -18.58 -17.23 3.08
C CYS A 82 -19.39 -18.10 2.11
N LYS A 83 -19.59 -19.38 2.45
CA LYS A 83 -20.39 -20.33 1.67
C LYS A 83 -21.84 -19.88 1.50
N ILE A 84 -22.46 -19.33 2.55
CA ILE A 84 -23.83 -18.80 2.47
C ILE A 84 -23.90 -17.57 1.58
N LEU A 85 -22.88 -16.70 1.60
CA LEU A 85 -22.80 -15.52 0.73
C LEU A 85 -22.37 -15.85 -0.71
N GLY A 86 -21.88 -17.05 -0.99
CA GLY A 86 -21.28 -17.39 -2.28
C GLY A 86 -19.94 -16.70 -2.53
N VAL A 87 -19.24 -16.29 -1.47
CA VAL A 87 -17.91 -15.68 -1.53
C VAL A 87 -16.85 -16.77 -1.43
N GLN A 88 -15.79 -16.68 -2.24
CA GLN A 88 -14.69 -17.64 -2.20
C GLN A 88 -14.04 -17.66 -0.82
N GLU A 89 -13.87 -18.85 -0.25
CA GLU A 89 -13.20 -19.06 1.03
C GLU A 89 -11.71 -18.67 0.90
N LYS A 90 -11.35 -17.55 1.54
CA LYS A 90 -9.97 -17.04 1.57
C LYS A 90 -9.54 -16.80 3.01
N GLN A 91 -8.35 -17.28 3.34
CA GLN A 91 -7.71 -16.98 4.61
C GLN A 91 -7.06 -15.58 4.55
N PRO A 92 -7.27 -14.71 5.56
CA PRO A 92 -6.57 -13.44 5.61
C PRO A 92 -5.07 -13.65 5.58
N LYS A 93 -4.37 -12.91 4.72
CA LYS A 93 -2.92 -13.01 4.61
C LYS A 93 -2.22 -12.29 5.75
N GLU A 94 -1.23 -12.96 6.32
CA GLU A 94 -0.29 -12.33 7.26
C GLU A 94 0.47 -11.20 6.55
N ARG A 95 0.56 -10.06 7.22
CA ARG A 95 1.37 -8.94 6.76
C ARG A 95 2.79 -9.09 7.30
N VAL A 96 3.78 -8.83 6.46
CA VAL A 96 5.20 -8.90 6.80
C VAL A 96 5.72 -7.49 7.09
N GLY A 97 6.01 -7.19 8.36
CA GLY A 97 6.33 -5.82 8.81
C GLY A 97 7.53 -5.17 8.11
N HIS A 98 8.52 -5.96 7.68
CA HIS A 98 9.70 -5.47 6.95
C HIS A 98 9.51 -5.44 5.42
N ARG A 99 8.44 -6.05 4.88
CA ARG A 99 8.08 -6.02 3.45
C ARG A 99 6.75 -5.32 3.28
N TRP A 100 6.77 -3.99 3.38
CA TRP A 100 5.54 -3.19 3.50
C TRP A 100 4.52 -3.39 2.36
N MET A 101 4.96 -3.85 1.19
CA MET A 101 4.07 -4.21 0.07
C MET A 101 3.12 -5.37 0.39
N SER A 102 3.40 -6.18 1.42
CA SER A 102 2.44 -7.19 1.88
C SER A 102 1.13 -6.56 2.35
N LEU A 103 1.13 -5.26 2.71
CA LEU A 103 -0.09 -4.53 3.02
C LEU A 103 -1.07 -4.58 1.83
N TYR A 104 -0.59 -4.41 0.60
CA TYR A 104 -1.43 -4.54 -0.59
C TYR A 104 -2.02 -5.95 -0.73
N ASP A 105 -1.20 -6.98 -0.55
CA ASP A 105 -1.64 -8.38 -0.67
C ASP A 105 -2.70 -8.73 0.39
N SER A 106 -2.55 -8.23 1.63
CA SER A 106 -3.52 -8.40 2.71
C SER A 106 -4.78 -7.57 2.50
N SER A 107 -4.65 -6.31 2.04
CA SER A 107 -5.80 -5.44 1.70
C SER A 107 -6.65 -6.01 0.58
N LYS A 108 -6.03 -6.62 -0.44
CA LYS A 108 -6.75 -7.24 -1.56
C LYS A 108 -7.59 -8.42 -1.09
N VAL A 109 -7.03 -9.27 -0.23
CA VAL A 109 -7.81 -10.36 0.37
C VAL A 109 -8.92 -9.78 1.22
N PHE A 110 -8.64 -8.78 2.05
CA PHE A 110 -9.64 -8.14 2.92
C PHE A 110 -10.83 -7.58 2.15
N GLU A 111 -10.61 -6.88 1.04
CA GLU A 111 -11.69 -6.39 0.16
C GLU A 111 -12.63 -7.53 -0.25
N GLU A 112 -12.08 -8.66 -0.70
CA GLU A 112 -12.85 -9.82 -1.18
C GLU A 112 -13.66 -10.51 -0.07
N ILE A 113 -13.24 -10.39 1.19
CA ILE A 113 -13.90 -11.04 2.35
C ILE A 113 -14.51 -10.04 3.35
N CYS A 114 -14.61 -8.76 3.00
CA CYS A 114 -15.05 -7.72 3.95
C CYS A 114 -16.49 -7.95 4.42
N ASP A 115 -17.38 -8.37 3.52
CA ASP A 115 -18.79 -8.66 3.83
C ASP A 115 -18.96 -9.84 4.81
N PRO A 116 -18.40 -11.05 4.55
CA PRO A 116 -18.48 -12.14 5.54
C PRO A 116 -17.80 -11.79 6.87
N LEU A 117 -16.71 -11.02 6.86
CA LEU A 117 -16.11 -10.49 8.09
C LEU A 117 -17.06 -9.55 8.83
N THR A 118 -17.75 -8.66 8.13
CA THR A 118 -18.74 -7.75 8.73
C THR A 118 -19.83 -8.56 9.43
N LEU A 119 -20.38 -9.60 8.79
CA LEU A 119 -21.37 -10.47 9.42
C LEU A 119 -20.80 -11.25 10.62
N LEU A 120 -19.58 -11.79 10.50
CA LEU A 120 -18.92 -12.50 11.59
C LEU A 120 -18.76 -11.59 12.82
N TYR A 121 -18.19 -10.39 12.63
CA TYR A 121 -17.87 -9.48 13.72
C TYR A 121 -19.09 -8.75 14.29
N PHE A 122 -20.19 -8.67 13.55
CA PHE A 122 -21.48 -8.20 14.06
C PHE A 122 -21.91 -8.97 15.32
N SER A 123 -21.49 -10.24 15.47
CA SER A 123 -21.78 -11.07 16.65
C SER A 123 -21.41 -10.41 17.98
N TRP A 124 -20.28 -9.69 18.03
CA TRP A 124 -19.70 -9.11 19.24
C TRP A 124 -20.11 -7.65 19.50
N LEU A 125 -20.92 -7.05 18.64
CA LEU A 125 -21.48 -5.73 18.88
C LEU A 125 -22.44 -5.73 20.08
N SER A 126 -22.52 -4.57 20.76
CA SER A 126 -23.51 -4.32 21.80
C SER A 126 -24.93 -4.35 21.23
N ALA A 127 -25.96 -4.43 22.09
CA ALA A 127 -27.35 -4.38 21.61
C ALA A 127 -27.66 -3.05 20.89
N ALA A 128 -27.14 -1.94 21.43
CA ALA A 128 -27.30 -0.62 20.82
C ALA A 128 -26.62 -0.53 19.44
N ASP A 129 -25.38 -1.03 19.34
CA ASP A 129 -24.63 -1.01 18.07
C ASP A 129 -25.27 -1.93 17.03
N LYS A 130 -25.83 -3.07 17.43
CA LYS A 130 -26.56 -3.95 16.50
C LYS A 130 -27.74 -3.24 15.87
N THR A 131 -28.50 -2.48 16.65
CA THR A 131 -29.60 -1.65 16.13
C THR A 131 -29.05 -0.58 15.20
N LEU A 132 -27.95 0.08 15.58
CA LEU A 132 -27.34 1.15 14.78
C LEU A 132 -26.82 0.66 13.41
N TYR A 133 -26.23 -0.54 13.35
CA TYR A 133 -25.59 -1.09 12.16
C TYR A 133 -26.40 -2.22 11.48
N GLN A 134 -27.68 -2.37 11.80
CA GLN A 134 -28.53 -3.42 11.21
C GLN A 134 -28.67 -3.29 9.69
N ASP A 135 -28.72 -2.06 9.17
CA ASP A 135 -28.88 -1.79 7.75
C ASP A 135 -27.69 -2.31 6.95
N SER A 136 -26.47 -2.19 7.48
CA SER A 136 -25.27 -2.76 6.87
C SER A 136 -25.38 -4.28 6.69
N VAL A 137 -26.01 -4.98 7.64
CA VAL A 137 -26.26 -6.43 7.54
C VAL A 137 -27.33 -6.72 6.48
N PHE A 138 -28.41 -5.92 6.45
CA PHE A 138 -29.46 -6.08 5.44
C PHE A 138 -28.97 -5.83 4.03
N ASP A 139 -28.11 -4.82 3.84
CA ASP A 139 -27.49 -4.52 2.55
C ASP A 139 -26.60 -5.66 2.07
N ILE A 140 -25.82 -6.27 2.95
CA ILE A 140 -25.03 -7.48 2.63
C ILE A 140 -25.96 -8.61 2.20
N TYR A 141 -27.04 -8.87 2.95
CA TYR A 141 -28.00 -9.91 2.57
C TYR A 141 -28.66 -9.66 1.21
N LYS A 142 -28.98 -8.40 0.90
CA LYS A 142 -29.55 -8.02 -0.39
C LYS A 142 -28.55 -8.20 -1.52
N ARG A 143 -27.31 -7.71 -1.34
CA ARG A 143 -26.22 -7.77 -2.32
C ARG A 143 -25.88 -9.21 -2.71
N HIS A 144 -25.78 -10.10 -1.72
CA HIS A 144 -25.46 -11.52 -1.91
C HIS A 144 -26.70 -12.41 -2.09
N LYS A 145 -27.90 -11.83 -2.22
CA LYS A 145 -29.17 -12.56 -2.43
C LYS A 145 -29.40 -13.69 -1.43
N VAL A 146 -29.11 -13.43 -0.15
CA VAL A 146 -29.14 -14.45 0.90
C VAL A 146 -30.57 -14.93 1.17
N THR A 147 -30.77 -16.25 1.09
CA THR A 147 -32.06 -16.90 1.32
C THR A 147 -32.51 -16.80 2.78
N ALA A 148 -33.80 -17.03 3.06
CA ALA A 148 -34.32 -17.05 4.42
C ALA A 148 -33.60 -18.10 5.30
N ALA A 149 -33.35 -19.29 4.76
CA ALA A 149 -32.57 -20.33 5.42
C ALA A 149 -31.11 -19.89 5.69
N GLY A 150 -30.48 -19.24 4.71
CA GLY A 150 -29.14 -18.66 4.87
C GLY A 150 -29.08 -17.62 6.00
N LYS A 151 -30.07 -16.72 6.07
CA LYS A 151 -30.18 -15.73 7.17
C LYS A 151 -30.31 -16.41 8.53
N GLN A 152 -31.15 -17.45 8.66
CA GLN A 152 -31.29 -18.19 9.92
C GLN A 152 -29.99 -18.89 10.34
N ASN A 153 -29.25 -19.45 9.38
CA ASN A 153 -27.95 -20.07 9.64
C ASN A 153 -26.94 -19.03 10.13
N ILE A 154 -26.86 -17.87 9.49
CA ILE A 154 -25.98 -16.78 9.92
C ILE A 154 -26.36 -16.29 11.33
N ILE A 155 -27.65 -16.12 11.63
CA ILE A 155 -28.11 -15.74 12.97
C ILE A 155 -27.72 -16.80 14.02
N SER A 156 -27.82 -18.09 13.68
CA SER A 156 -27.40 -19.19 14.55
C SER A 156 -25.90 -19.12 14.86
N ILE A 157 -25.06 -18.92 13.84
CA ILE A 157 -23.61 -18.70 13.98
C ILE A 157 -23.34 -17.50 14.90
N MET A 158 -23.99 -16.37 14.67
CA MET A 158 -23.79 -15.16 15.48
C MET A 158 -24.15 -15.37 16.97
N ARG A 159 -25.23 -16.12 17.26
CA ARG A 159 -25.62 -16.46 18.64
C ARG A 159 -24.58 -17.34 19.31
N LYS A 160 -24.10 -18.37 18.61
CA LYS A 160 -23.03 -19.26 19.08
C LYS A 160 -21.75 -18.48 19.40
N LEU A 161 -21.33 -17.57 18.52
CA LEU A 161 -20.12 -16.77 18.70
C LEU A 161 -20.21 -15.81 19.90
N LYS A 162 -21.39 -15.20 20.12
CA LYS A 162 -21.63 -14.31 21.27
C LYS A 162 -21.54 -15.04 22.61
N ALA A 163 -22.02 -16.29 22.67
CA ALA A 163 -22.02 -17.09 23.89
C ALA A 163 -20.64 -17.67 24.26
N LYS A 164 -19.64 -17.54 23.39
CA LYS A 164 -18.33 -18.16 23.59
C LYS A 164 -17.52 -17.42 24.65
N ASN A 165 -17.02 -18.17 25.64
CA ASN A 165 -16.07 -17.63 26.62
C ASN A 165 -14.76 -17.23 25.92
N MET A 166 -14.26 -16.05 26.27
CA MET A 166 -13.08 -15.47 25.65
C MET A 166 -12.18 -14.78 26.66
N THR A 167 -10.87 -14.94 26.46
CA THR A 167 -9.84 -14.25 27.23
C THR A 167 -10.00 -12.74 27.09
N MET A 168 -9.46 -11.98 28.05
CA MET A 168 -9.48 -10.52 28.00
C MET A 168 -8.80 -9.98 26.73
N LEU A 169 -7.69 -10.60 26.32
CA LEU A 169 -6.98 -10.25 25.09
C LEU A 169 -7.85 -10.48 23.85
N GLY A 170 -8.58 -11.60 23.80
CA GLY A 170 -9.52 -11.89 22.72
C GLY A 170 -10.65 -10.86 22.66
N ARG A 171 -11.24 -10.50 23.80
CA ARG A 171 -12.28 -9.46 23.89
C ARG A 171 -11.80 -8.12 23.35
N LYS A 172 -10.66 -7.62 23.85
CA LYS A 172 -10.06 -6.37 23.37
C LYS A 172 -9.78 -6.39 21.87
N ARG A 173 -9.38 -7.53 21.32
CA ARG A 173 -9.18 -7.67 19.88
C ARG A 173 -10.50 -7.56 19.10
N LYS A 174 -11.56 -8.24 19.53
CA LYS A 174 -12.89 -8.12 18.90
C LYS A 174 -13.41 -6.69 18.95
N GLU A 175 -13.24 -6.01 20.08
CA GLU A 175 -13.61 -4.59 20.23
C GLU A 175 -12.88 -3.70 19.23
N ARG A 176 -11.55 -3.86 19.09
CA ARG A 176 -10.77 -3.12 18.09
C ARG A 176 -11.25 -3.40 16.67
N VAL A 177 -11.46 -4.66 16.30
CA VAL A 177 -11.94 -5.00 14.95
C VAL A 177 -13.35 -4.45 14.72
N CYS A 178 -14.26 -4.57 15.68
CA CYS A 178 -15.60 -4.00 15.58
C CYS A 178 -15.57 -2.48 15.41
N LYS A 179 -14.74 -1.78 16.19
CA LYS A 179 -14.56 -0.33 16.05
C LYS A 179 -14.16 0.04 14.62
N LYS A 180 -13.24 -0.71 14.00
CA LYS A 180 -12.74 -0.40 12.65
C LYS A 180 -13.68 -0.83 11.52
N LEU A 181 -14.41 -1.94 11.69
CA LEU A 181 -15.36 -2.44 10.68
C LEU A 181 -16.72 -1.74 10.70
N PHE A 182 -17.09 -1.09 11.81
CA PHE A 182 -18.41 -0.46 11.97
C PHE A 182 -18.31 1.04 12.25
N ASP A 183 -17.76 1.43 13.40
CA ASP A 183 -17.71 2.84 13.82
C ASP A 183 -16.84 3.69 12.88
N LYS A 184 -15.63 3.21 12.61
CA LYS A 184 -14.66 3.78 11.66
C LYS A 184 -14.71 3.11 10.28
N ARG A 185 -15.87 2.57 9.87
CA ARG A 185 -16.02 1.85 8.58
C ARG A 185 -15.56 2.69 7.39
N ARG A 186 -15.95 3.96 7.35
CA ARG A 186 -15.60 4.87 6.27
C ARG A 186 -14.08 5.09 6.15
N GLU A 187 -13.39 5.32 7.27
CA GLU A 187 -11.93 5.43 7.32
C GLU A 187 -11.27 4.14 6.81
N THR A 188 -11.76 2.97 7.26
CA THR A 188 -11.30 1.67 6.75
C THR A 188 -11.48 1.58 5.23
N ASP A 189 -12.66 1.92 4.72
CA ASP A 189 -12.98 1.84 3.30
C ASP A 189 -12.09 2.77 2.47
N LEU A 190 -11.90 4.02 2.90
CA LEU A 190 -11.01 4.98 2.24
C LEU A 190 -9.55 4.49 2.23
N LEU A 191 -9.06 3.95 3.35
CA LEU A 191 -7.67 3.51 3.45
C LEU A 191 -7.38 2.30 2.55
N TYR A 192 -8.18 1.22 2.60
CA TYR A 192 -7.86 0.06 1.77
C TYR A 192 -8.10 0.34 0.28
N ASN A 193 -9.13 1.10 -0.10
CA ASN A 193 -9.35 1.47 -1.51
C ASN A 193 -8.21 2.30 -2.07
N CYS A 194 -7.66 3.22 -1.26
CA CYS A 194 -6.49 4.01 -1.63
C CYS A 194 -5.27 3.12 -1.85
N ILE A 195 -4.99 2.19 -0.92
CA ILE A 195 -3.92 1.20 -1.08
C ILE A 195 -4.11 0.35 -2.34
N LEU A 196 -5.32 -0.16 -2.59
CA LEU A 196 -5.62 -0.98 -3.77
C LEU A 196 -5.49 -0.22 -5.09
N SER A 197 -5.66 1.08 -5.07
CA SER A 197 -5.53 1.94 -6.26
C SER A 197 -4.10 2.36 -6.56
N ILE A 198 -3.30 2.58 -5.51
CA ILE A 198 -1.95 3.17 -5.62
C ILE A 198 -0.87 2.10 -5.64
N PHE A 199 -0.96 1.10 -4.76
CA PHE A 199 0.10 0.10 -4.60
C PHE A 199 0.33 -0.83 -5.81
N PRO A 200 -0.64 -1.08 -6.71
CA PRO A 200 -0.37 -1.87 -7.90
C PRO A 200 0.79 -1.38 -8.75
N CYS A 201 1.02 -0.06 -8.87
CA CYS A 201 2.14 0.46 -9.67
C CYS A 201 3.50 0.07 -9.07
N PHE A 202 3.60 0.11 -7.75
CA PHE A 202 4.78 -0.32 -6.99
C PHE A 202 4.95 -1.84 -7.03
N LYS A 203 3.84 -2.60 -6.90
CA LYS A 203 3.86 -4.07 -6.96
C LYS A 203 4.34 -4.55 -8.33
N ALA A 204 3.86 -3.94 -9.41
CA ALA A 204 4.28 -4.28 -10.77
C ALA A 204 5.79 -4.08 -10.97
N PHE A 205 6.35 -2.99 -10.43
CA PHE A 205 7.79 -2.75 -10.45
C PHE A 205 8.55 -3.84 -9.68
N VAL A 206 8.16 -4.12 -8.43
CA VAL A 206 8.82 -5.15 -7.61
C VAL A 206 8.80 -6.51 -8.31
N LEU A 207 7.65 -6.93 -8.83
CA LEU A 207 7.52 -8.21 -9.54
C LEU A 207 8.34 -8.29 -10.83
N ALA A 208 8.64 -7.17 -11.48
CA ALA A 208 9.50 -7.16 -12.67
C ALA A 208 10.97 -7.43 -12.35
N PHE A 209 11.44 -7.05 -11.15
CA PHE A 209 12.85 -7.15 -10.76
C PHE A 209 13.14 -8.18 -9.68
N GLU A 210 12.13 -8.63 -8.91
CA GLU A 210 12.19 -9.77 -7.99
C GLU A 210 12.01 -11.09 -8.76
N THR A 211 12.86 -11.32 -9.77
CA THR A 211 12.82 -12.51 -10.63
C THR A 211 14.19 -13.17 -10.70
N LYS A 212 14.24 -14.42 -11.18
CA LYS A 212 15.51 -15.15 -11.36
C LYS A 212 16.45 -14.53 -12.39
N LYS A 213 15.92 -13.73 -13.32
CA LYS A 213 16.66 -13.13 -14.45
C LYS A 213 16.19 -11.68 -14.67
N PRO A 214 16.49 -10.75 -13.74
CA PRO A 214 16.06 -9.37 -13.87
C PRO A 214 16.72 -8.72 -15.08
N MET A 215 15.94 -8.03 -15.91
CA MET A 215 16.43 -7.32 -17.08
C MET A 215 17.03 -5.97 -16.66
N LEU A 216 18.28 -5.96 -16.22
CA LEU A 216 18.94 -4.74 -15.70
C LEU A 216 18.96 -3.57 -16.69
N HIS A 217 19.01 -3.83 -18.00
CA HIS A 217 18.89 -2.78 -19.02
C HIS A 217 17.55 -2.04 -18.93
N LYS A 218 16.46 -2.71 -18.51
CA LYS A 218 15.16 -2.06 -18.35
C LYS A 218 15.01 -1.31 -17.03
N LEU A 219 15.97 -1.46 -16.09
CA LEU A 219 15.81 -0.96 -14.73
C LEU A 219 15.66 0.56 -14.70
N TYR A 220 16.54 1.28 -15.38
CA TYR A 220 16.50 2.74 -15.41
C TYR A 220 15.16 3.28 -15.93
N ASP A 221 14.72 2.79 -17.09
CA ASP A 221 13.48 3.25 -17.72
C ASP A 221 12.25 2.93 -16.88
N ASN A 222 12.23 1.78 -16.19
CA ASN A 222 11.17 1.44 -15.25
C ASN A 222 11.19 2.34 -14.01
N ILE A 223 12.36 2.72 -13.48
CA ILE A 223 12.47 3.65 -12.35
C ILE A 223 11.92 5.02 -12.74
N VAL A 224 12.36 5.56 -13.88
CA VAL A 224 11.89 6.86 -14.40
C VAL A 224 10.39 6.81 -14.68
N THR A 225 9.89 5.73 -15.28
CA THR A 225 8.46 5.54 -15.57
C THR A 225 7.63 5.46 -14.29
N LEU A 226 8.09 4.70 -13.29
CA LEU A 226 7.42 4.59 -11.99
C LEU A 226 7.34 5.95 -11.31
N PHE A 227 8.45 6.70 -11.25
CA PHE A 227 8.46 8.01 -10.61
C PHE A 227 7.56 9.01 -11.35
N LYS A 228 7.62 9.07 -12.69
CA LYS A 228 6.70 9.88 -13.49
C LYS A 228 5.24 9.52 -13.24
N ASN A 229 4.91 8.23 -13.25
CA ASN A 229 3.54 7.77 -13.04
C ASN A 229 3.03 8.13 -11.64
N PHE A 230 3.89 8.08 -10.63
CA PHE A 230 3.56 8.54 -9.29
C PHE A 230 3.30 10.05 -9.25
N LEU A 231 4.17 10.87 -9.86
CA LEU A 231 4.01 12.33 -9.88
C LEU A 231 2.73 12.79 -10.61
N LYS A 232 2.28 12.07 -11.65
CA LYS A 232 1.05 12.37 -12.40
C LYS A 232 -0.20 12.49 -11.52
N TRP A 233 -0.19 11.90 -10.33
CA TRP A 233 -1.33 11.92 -9.42
C TRP A 233 -1.55 13.25 -8.71
N PHE A 234 -0.54 14.12 -8.66
CA PHE A 234 -0.61 15.37 -7.90
C PHE A 234 0.25 16.53 -8.45
N VAL A 235 1.09 16.31 -9.46
CA VAL A 235 1.90 17.34 -10.14
C VAL A 235 1.30 17.70 -11.48
N MET A 236 1.36 18.97 -11.87
CA MET A 236 0.87 19.46 -13.16
C MET A 236 1.61 18.82 -14.34
N ALA A 237 0.87 18.50 -15.40
CA ALA A 237 1.40 17.76 -16.55
C ALA A 237 2.55 18.47 -17.29
N GLN A 238 2.60 19.80 -17.25
CA GLN A 238 3.65 20.60 -17.90
C GLN A 238 5.04 20.32 -17.30
N ASP A 239 5.10 20.01 -16.01
CA ASP A 239 6.34 19.75 -15.26
C ASP A 239 6.82 18.28 -15.38
N LEU A 240 6.06 17.41 -16.06
CA LEU A 240 6.31 15.96 -16.13
C LEU A 240 6.93 15.48 -17.46
N ARG A 241 7.17 16.38 -18.42
CA ARG A 241 7.76 16.04 -19.74
C ARG A 241 9.26 15.77 -19.70
N GLU A 242 9.85 15.75 -18.51
CA GLU A 242 11.29 15.83 -18.33
C GLU A 242 12.02 14.48 -18.25
N THR A 243 13.34 14.48 -18.45
CA THR A 243 14.20 13.29 -18.34
C THR A 243 14.43 12.89 -16.88
N GLY A 244 14.91 11.67 -16.61
CA GLY A 244 15.19 11.20 -15.24
C GLY A 244 16.10 12.16 -14.46
N LYS A 245 17.18 12.66 -15.08
CA LYS A 245 18.09 13.64 -14.47
C LYS A 245 17.37 14.94 -14.06
N LYS A 246 16.47 15.46 -14.90
CA LYS A 246 15.72 16.67 -14.58
C LYS A 246 14.64 16.42 -13.52
N LEU A 247 14.04 15.24 -13.51
CA LEU A 247 13.14 14.81 -12.43
C LEU A 247 13.87 14.68 -11.09
N ALA A 248 15.15 14.29 -11.10
CA ALA A 248 15.99 14.26 -9.89
C ALA A 248 16.18 15.66 -9.28
N SER A 249 16.15 16.72 -10.11
CA SER A 249 16.27 18.12 -9.69
C SER A 249 14.94 18.88 -9.64
N LEU A 250 13.80 18.20 -9.83
CA LEU A 250 12.49 18.84 -9.80
C LEU A 250 12.23 19.38 -8.39
N ASP A 251 12.02 20.69 -8.25
CA ASP A 251 11.64 21.26 -6.97
C ASP A 251 10.20 20.86 -6.61
N LEU A 252 10.09 19.91 -5.66
CA LEU A 252 8.85 19.38 -5.09
C LEU A 252 8.42 20.13 -3.81
N THR A 253 8.96 21.33 -3.57
CA THR A 253 8.51 22.23 -2.50
C THR A 253 7.66 23.37 -3.05
N ASP A 254 7.84 23.70 -4.33
CA ASP A 254 7.06 24.70 -5.04
C ASP A 254 5.60 24.26 -5.20
N SER A 255 4.72 24.91 -4.43
CA SER A 255 3.30 24.61 -4.44
C SER A 255 2.59 24.97 -5.75
N SER A 256 3.18 25.86 -6.56
CA SER A 256 2.62 26.22 -7.86
C SER A 256 2.63 25.07 -8.86
N LYS A 257 3.45 24.04 -8.63
CA LYS A 257 3.58 22.85 -9.49
C LYS A 257 2.55 21.76 -9.22
N PHE A 258 1.76 21.89 -8.15
CA PHE A 258 0.79 20.89 -7.76
C PHE A 258 -0.59 21.20 -8.33
N ILE A 259 -1.32 20.15 -8.68
CA ILE A 259 -2.75 20.28 -8.95
C ILE A 259 -3.49 20.57 -7.64
N LEU A 260 -4.67 21.19 -7.76
CA LEU A 260 -5.53 21.45 -6.61
C LEU A 260 -5.89 20.15 -5.89
N VAL A 261 -6.00 20.21 -4.56
CA VAL A 261 -6.31 19.06 -3.69
C VAL A 261 -7.57 18.33 -4.15
N ASP A 262 -8.56 19.05 -4.66
CA ASP A 262 -9.80 18.43 -5.16
C ASP A 262 -9.64 17.58 -6.42
N HIS A 263 -8.57 17.81 -7.19
CA HIS A 263 -8.33 17.15 -8.47
C HIS A 263 -7.24 16.08 -8.40
N ILE A 264 -6.69 15.81 -7.21
CA ILE A 264 -5.71 14.74 -7.06
C ILE A 264 -6.32 13.37 -7.36
N TYR A 265 -5.49 12.45 -7.80
CA TYR A 265 -5.91 11.07 -7.98
C TYR A 265 -6.23 10.44 -6.61
N THR A 266 -7.49 10.08 -6.39
CA THR A 266 -7.97 9.41 -5.17
C THR A 266 -8.24 7.92 -5.39
N GLY A 267 -8.05 7.42 -6.61
CA GLY A 267 -8.36 6.03 -6.96
C GLY A 267 -9.83 5.69 -6.75
N GLU A 268 -10.09 4.46 -6.28
CA GLU A 268 -11.42 3.93 -5.98
C GLU A 268 -12.12 4.67 -4.81
N CYS A 269 -11.44 5.57 -4.11
CA CYS A 269 -12.05 6.39 -3.07
C CYS A 269 -12.99 7.47 -3.61
N ALA A 270 -12.94 7.79 -4.90
CA ALA A 270 -13.71 8.89 -5.49
C ALA A 270 -15.22 8.77 -5.20
N THR A 271 -15.79 7.57 -5.33
CA THR A 271 -17.21 7.30 -5.05
C THR A 271 -17.55 7.56 -3.58
N ILE A 272 -16.71 7.08 -2.65
CA ILE A 272 -16.91 7.27 -1.21
C ILE A 272 -16.83 8.76 -0.88
N LEU A 273 -15.79 9.46 -1.36
CA LEU A 273 -15.58 10.89 -1.11
C LEU A 273 -16.73 11.73 -1.68
N SER A 274 -17.25 11.40 -2.87
CA SER A 274 -18.38 12.13 -3.48
C SER A 274 -19.69 11.98 -2.70
N SER A 275 -19.85 10.89 -1.94
CA SER A 275 -21.02 10.64 -1.10
C SER A 275 -20.94 11.31 0.28
N MET A 276 -19.79 11.91 0.61
CA MET A 276 -19.62 12.59 1.90
C MET A 276 -20.29 13.97 1.86
N PRO A 277 -20.90 14.41 2.97
CA PRO A 277 -21.46 15.76 3.06
C PRO A 277 -20.38 16.80 2.78
N LYS A 278 -20.70 17.81 1.98
CA LYS A 278 -19.81 18.95 1.77
C LYS A 278 -19.77 19.82 3.02
N GLU A 279 -18.63 20.43 3.30
CA GLU A 279 -18.34 21.27 4.47
C GLU A 279 -19.35 22.43 4.65
N ASP A 280 -19.92 22.94 3.56
CA ASP A 280 -20.92 24.01 3.60
C ASP A 280 -22.38 23.53 3.73
N SER A 281 -22.62 22.22 3.71
CA SER A 281 -23.98 21.67 3.77
C SER A 281 -24.59 21.86 5.16
N LEU A 282 -25.91 22.09 5.19
CA LEU A 282 -26.67 22.15 6.45
C LEU A 282 -26.50 20.85 7.25
N GLU A 283 -26.46 19.71 6.55
CA GLU A 283 -26.22 18.38 7.13
C GLU A 283 -24.86 18.27 7.82
N PHE A 284 -23.81 18.88 7.27
CA PHE A 284 -22.49 18.91 7.88
C PHE A 284 -22.49 19.72 9.18
N LYS A 285 -23.09 20.92 9.17
CA LYS A 285 -23.20 21.79 10.35
C LYS A 285 -24.02 21.15 11.47
N GLU A 286 -25.09 20.43 11.13
CA GLU A 286 -25.90 19.67 12.10
C GLU A 286 -25.13 18.48 12.68
N ARG A 287 -24.35 17.76 11.86
CA ARG A 287 -23.48 16.66 12.32
C ARG A 287 -22.39 17.13 13.25
N LEU A 288 -21.72 18.24 12.92
CA LEU A 288 -20.69 18.86 13.76
C LEU A 288 -21.28 19.22 15.13
N MET A 289 -22.44 19.90 15.15
CA MET A 289 -23.15 20.26 16.38
C MET A 289 -23.56 19.05 17.23
N THR A 290 -23.97 17.94 16.59
CA THR A 290 -24.34 16.71 17.31
C THR A 290 -23.11 16.00 17.88
N ALA A 291 -22.03 15.92 17.10
CA ALA A 291 -20.75 15.34 17.50
C ALA A 291 -20.16 16.06 18.73
N TYR A 292 -20.14 17.41 18.72
CA TYR A 292 -19.73 18.25 19.86
C TYR A 292 -20.57 18.00 21.12
N LYS A 293 -21.89 17.77 20.99
CA LYS A 293 -22.76 17.47 22.13
C LYS A 293 -22.52 16.07 22.72
N THR A 294 -22.04 15.12 21.92
CA THR A 294 -21.83 13.72 22.34
C THR A 294 -20.38 13.36 22.68
N ALA A 295 -19.45 14.32 22.67
CA ALA A 295 -18.00 14.06 22.83
C ALA A 295 -17.45 12.97 21.88
N SER A 296 -18.11 12.78 20.74
CA SER A 296 -17.67 11.90 19.67
C SER A 296 -16.96 12.79 18.66
N MET A 297 -15.68 12.55 18.40
CA MET A 297 -14.93 13.36 17.42
C MET A 297 -15.63 13.32 16.05
N PRO A 298 -15.64 14.44 15.30
CA PRO A 298 -16.14 14.42 13.93
C PRO A 298 -15.39 13.36 13.13
N LYS A 299 -16.14 12.56 12.38
CA LYS A 299 -15.58 11.61 11.41
C LYS A 299 -14.80 12.42 10.38
N GLU A 300 -13.62 11.94 10.00
CA GLU A 300 -12.78 12.54 8.96
C GLU A 300 -13.62 13.02 7.77
N ASP A 301 -13.41 14.28 7.39
CA ASP A 301 -14.11 14.90 6.27
C ASP A 301 -13.40 14.66 4.94
N SER A 302 -14.13 14.81 3.84
CA SER A 302 -13.57 14.53 2.50
C SER A 302 -12.35 15.41 2.20
N LEU A 303 -12.33 16.66 2.68
CA LEU A 303 -11.19 17.56 2.45
C LEU A 303 -9.99 17.11 3.27
N GLU A 304 -10.18 16.82 4.55
CA GLU A 304 -9.13 16.33 5.46
C GLU A 304 -8.44 15.07 4.90
N PHE A 305 -9.21 14.11 4.38
CA PHE A 305 -8.64 12.92 3.75
C PHE A 305 -7.82 13.26 2.50
N LYS A 306 -8.33 14.15 1.64
CA LYS A 306 -7.61 14.57 0.42
C LYS A 306 -6.33 15.34 0.76
N GLU A 307 -6.35 16.18 1.79
CA GLU A 307 -5.16 16.90 2.27
C GLU A 307 -4.12 15.94 2.85
N ARG A 308 -4.55 14.94 3.61
CA ARG A 308 -3.68 13.88 4.13
C ARG A 308 -3.08 13.06 2.99
N LEU A 309 -3.89 12.72 1.98
CA LEU A 309 -3.43 12.03 0.77
C LEU A 309 -2.45 12.88 -0.05
N MET A 310 -2.71 14.17 -0.22
CA MET A 310 -1.80 15.12 -0.86
C MET A 310 -0.45 15.19 -0.12
N THR A 311 -0.49 15.22 1.22
CA THR A 311 0.71 15.18 2.06
C THR A 311 1.48 13.88 1.87
N ALA A 312 0.78 12.74 1.83
CA ALA A 312 1.38 11.44 1.56
C ALA A 312 2.05 11.41 0.18
N TYR A 313 1.42 11.97 -0.86
CA TYR A 313 2.02 12.08 -2.19
C TYR A 313 3.30 12.93 -2.19
N LYS A 314 3.24 14.15 -1.68
CA LYS A 314 4.39 15.08 -1.69
C LYS A 314 5.60 14.52 -0.94
N THR A 315 5.39 14.06 0.28
CA THR A 315 6.45 13.51 1.13
C THR A 315 7.05 12.24 0.54
N THR A 316 6.22 11.38 -0.05
CA THR A 316 6.67 10.16 -0.73
C THR A 316 7.46 10.50 -1.99
N ALA A 317 7.04 11.49 -2.77
CA ALA A 317 7.77 11.92 -3.96
C ALA A 317 9.16 12.47 -3.63
N VAL A 318 9.28 13.30 -2.58
CA VAL A 318 10.59 13.76 -2.08
C VAL A 318 11.45 12.58 -1.64
N TYR A 319 10.86 11.60 -0.96
CA TYR A 319 11.56 10.39 -0.55
C TYR A 319 12.01 9.55 -1.77
N MET A 320 11.14 9.35 -2.76
CA MET A 320 11.45 8.65 -4.01
C MET A 320 12.58 9.36 -4.76
N GLN A 321 12.51 10.69 -4.92
CA GLN A 321 13.54 11.49 -5.58
C GLN A 321 14.90 11.33 -4.91
N LYS A 322 14.94 11.24 -3.58
CA LYS A 322 16.17 11.03 -2.80
C LYS A 322 16.73 9.60 -2.87
N LYS A 323 15.87 8.61 -3.04
CA LYS A 323 16.23 7.17 -2.92
C LYS A 323 16.34 6.45 -4.25
N MET A 324 15.73 6.97 -5.31
CA MET A 324 15.80 6.38 -6.63
C MET A 324 17.01 6.91 -7.40
N PRO A 325 17.75 6.05 -8.12
CA PRO A 325 18.94 6.41 -8.90
C PRO A 325 18.58 7.11 -10.23
N LEU A 326 17.84 8.22 -10.16
CA LEU A 326 17.28 8.93 -11.32
C LEU A 326 18.35 9.56 -12.25
N ASP A 327 19.54 9.82 -11.73
CA ASP A 327 20.70 10.37 -12.44
C ASP A 327 21.88 9.39 -12.55
N ASN A 328 21.66 8.11 -12.23
CA ASN A 328 22.71 7.09 -12.24
C ASN A 328 23.19 6.80 -13.67
N LYS A 329 24.45 7.18 -13.93
CA LYS A 329 25.09 7.06 -15.24
C LYS A 329 25.25 5.62 -15.71
N LEU A 330 25.53 4.68 -14.81
CA LEU A 330 25.66 3.26 -15.16
C LEU A 330 24.30 2.71 -15.63
N LEU A 331 23.24 2.90 -14.84
CA LEU A 331 21.90 2.43 -15.19
C LEU A 331 21.39 3.07 -16.48
N THR A 332 21.62 4.37 -16.65
CA THR A 332 21.31 5.09 -17.90
C THR A 332 22.09 4.54 -19.09
N THR A 333 23.35 4.14 -18.90
CA THR A 333 24.15 3.55 -19.98
C THR A 333 23.69 2.13 -20.29
N LEU A 334 23.30 1.35 -19.28
CA LEU A 334 22.77 0.01 -19.44
C LEU A 334 21.43 -0.01 -20.15
N SER A 335 20.58 1.01 -20.00
CA SER A 335 19.30 1.05 -20.71
C SER A 335 19.41 1.19 -22.22
N LEU A 336 20.55 1.68 -22.71
CA LEU A 336 20.87 1.73 -24.13
C LEU A 336 21.15 0.36 -24.74
N LEU A 337 21.28 -0.69 -23.91
CA LEU A 337 21.33 -2.08 -24.37
C LEU A 337 19.95 -2.65 -24.69
N ASP A 338 18.86 -1.92 -24.37
CA ASP A 338 17.53 -2.32 -24.82
C ASP A 338 17.48 -2.26 -26.35
N PRO A 339 17.04 -3.33 -27.04
CA PRO A 339 16.91 -3.34 -28.49
C PRO A 339 16.08 -2.17 -29.05
N LEU A 340 15.14 -1.62 -28.26
CA LEU A 340 14.35 -0.46 -28.64
C LEU A 340 15.16 0.85 -28.71
N ALA A 341 16.32 0.92 -28.08
CA ALA A 341 17.22 2.08 -28.10
C ALA A 341 18.25 2.03 -29.24
N PHE A 342 18.29 0.95 -30.02
CA PHE A 342 19.28 0.78 -31.09
C PHE A 342 19.01 1.74 -32.26
N GLY A 343 20.08 2.26 -32.87
CA GLY A 343 20.00 3.16 -34.01
C GLY A 343 20.00 4.67 -33.67
N GLN A 344 19.99 5.04 -32.39
CA GLN A 344 20.11 6.44 -31.97
C GLN A 344 21.58 6.86 -31.79
N THR A 345 21.95 8.06 -32.25
CA THR A 345 23.33 8.58 -32.18
C THR A 345 23.86 8.66 -30.75
N GLU A 346 23.00 9.02 -29.79
CA GLU A 346 23.33 9.09 -28.36
C GLU A 346 23.69 7.70 -27.78
N THR A 347 23.03 6.64 -28.26
CA THR A 347 23.30 5.25 -27.87
C THR A 347 24.75 4.88 -28.16
N ALA A 348 25.26 5.20 -29.35
CA ALA A 348 26.65 4.90 -29.73
C ALA A 348 27.69 5.63 -28.86
N ILE A 349 27.43 6.88 -28.46
CA ILE A 349 28.35 7.68 -27.64
C ILE A 349 28.42 7.14 -26.21
N LEU A 350 27.28 6.79 -25.63
CA LEU A 350 27.19 6.33 -24.26
C LEU A 350 27.62 4.86 -24.11
N LEU A 351 27.32 3.99 -25.09
CA LEU A 351 27.82 2.61 -25.09
C LEU A 351 29.34 2.52 -25.17
N LYS A 352 30.03 3.49 -25.79
CA LYS A 352 31.50 3.58 -25.73
C LYS A 352 32.04 3.76 -24.31
N LYS A 353 31.23 4.31 -23.40
CA LYS A 353 31.58 4.46 -21.98
C LYS A 353 31.28 3.20 -21.17
N LEU A 354 30.49 2.26 -21.71
CA LEU A 354 30.10 1.05 -21.00
C LEU A 354 31.31 0.29 -20.42
N PRO A 355 32.40 0.03 -21.17
CA PRO A 355 33.58 -0.67 -20.63
C PRO A 355 34.22 0.03 -19.42
N SER A 356 34.13 1.35 -19.32
CA SER A 356 34.71 2.10 -18.18
C SER A 356 34.01 1.82 -16.85
N PHE A 357 32.81 1.25 -16.88
CA PHE A 357 32.09 0.81 -15.69
C PHE A 357 32.42 -0.65 -15.27
N PHE A 358 33.16 -1.40 -16.09
CA PHE A 358 33.56 -2.78 -15.83
C PHE A 358 35.08 -2.83 -15.66
N PRO A 359 35.62 -2.60 -14.44
CA PRO A 359 37.04 -2.80 -14.23
C PRO A 359 37.38 -4.27 -14.47
N SER A 360 38.27 -4.52 -15.43
CA SER A 360 38.75 -5.86 -15.77
C SER A 360 39.57 -6.43 -14.62
N VAL A 361 39.26 -7.65 -14.17
CA VAL A 361 40.21 -8.47 -13.43
C VAL A 361 41.21 -9.01 -14.43
N SER A 362 42.46 -8.56 -14.36
CA SER A 362 43.56 -9.27 -15.01
C SER A 362 43.56 -10.70 -14.47
N ALA A 363 43.43 -11.71 -15.33
CA ALA A 363 43.58 -13.09 -14.90
C ALA A 363 44.94 -13.25 -14.18
N PRO A 364 45.04 -14.02 -13.08
CA PRO A 364 46.33 -14.32 -12.49
C PRO A 364 47.20 -14.93 -13.59
N SER A 365 48.36 -14.32 -13.82
CA SER A 365 49.41 -14.90 -14.64
C SER A 365 49.80 -16.21 -13.97
N PHE A 366 49.44 -17.34 -14.59
CA PHE A 366 49.95 -18.65 -14.20
C PHE A 366 51.40 -18.79 -14.62
#